data_AF-A0A7G2IHB8-F1
#
_entry.id   AF-A0A7G2IHB8-F1
#
_cell.length_a   1.000
_cell.length_b   1.000
_cell.length_c   1.000
_cell.angle_alpha   90.00
_cell.angle_beta   90.00
_cell.angle_gamma   90.00
#
_symmetry.space_group_name_H-M   'P 1'
#
loop_
_entity.id
_entity.type
_entity.pdbx_description
1 polymer ?
#
loop_
_entity_poly.entity_id
_entity_poly.type
_entity_poly.pdbx_seq_one_letter_code
_entity_poly.pdbx_strand_id
1 'polypeptide(L)'
;MFRVEKTIRLSSHEERLYISPPLVISFDTQLVSQVNFHLPRLSNERDATHFDDAPRVELLDGDSMPIPVKLDILSITSTAKIVDYEMETERYNKAAKHASLPQFATMMADDSSLLSGVSELDRVPPQSQTLTEQRLKYWFQQADAQTRSNFLQWAEKQPPS
;
A
#
# COMPACT_ATOMS: atom_id res chain seq x y z
N MET A 1 -0.11 -2.74 -1.23
CA MET A 1 -1.06 -3.86 -1.26
C MET A 1 -2.33 -3.39 -1.95
N PHE A 2 -2.97 -4.23 -2.76
CA PHE A 2 -4.26 -3.92 -3.40
C PHE A 2 -5.15 -5.17 -3.52
N ARG A 3 -6.42 -4.96 -3.87
CA ARG A 3 -7.37 -6.01 -4.26
C ARG A 3 -8.00 -5.63 -5.59
N VAL A 4 -8.39 -6.64 -6.37
CA VAL A 4 -9.13 -6.45 -7.61
C VAL A 4 -10.60 -6.70 -7.33
N GLU A 5 -11.42 -5.71 -7.69
CA GLU A 5 -12.88 -5.79 -7.61
C GLU A 5 -13.47 -5.79 -9.01
N LYS A 6 -14.33 -6.76 -9.30
CA LYS A 6 -14.99 -6.84 -10.61
C LYS A 6 -16.32 -7.56 -10.53
N THR A 7 -17.33 -7.02 -11.19
CA THR A 7 -18.57 -7.74 -11.42
C THR A 7 -18.33 -8.83 -12.48
N ILE A 8 -18.56 -10.09 -12.09
CA ILE A 8 -18.43 -11.25 -12.96
C ILE A 8 -19.79 -11.91 -13.18
N ARG A 9 -19.93 -12.65 -14.29
CA ARG A 9 -21.14 -13.42 -14.60
C ARG A 9 -21.02 -14.86 -14.10
N LEU A 10 -22.06 -15.32 -13.42
CA LEU A 10 -22.22 -16.69 -12.97
C LEU A 10 -22.83 -17.55 -14.08
N SER A 11 -22.74 -18.88 -13.95
CA SER A 11 -23.42 -19.79 -14.88
C SER A 11 -24.95 -19.63 -14.89
N SER A 12 -25.54 -19.08 -13.83
CA SER A 12 -26.97 -18.76 -13.71
C SER A 12 -27.39 -17.51 -14.51
N HIS A 13 -26.48 -16.83 -15.22
CA HIS A 13 -26.66 -15.50 -15.81
C HIS A 13 -26.82 -14.36 -14.80
N GLU A 14 -26.67 -14.64 -13.50
CA GLU A 14 -26.60 -13.61 -12.47
C GLU A 14 -25.21 -12.96 -12.45
N GLU A 15 -25.16 -11.74 -11.95
CA GLU A 15 -23.92 -11.00 -11.75
C GLU A 15 -23.55 -10.96 -10.27
N ARG A 16 -22.25 -11.14 -9.99
CA ARG A 16 -21.70 -11.12 -8.63
C ARG A 16 -20.47 -10.25 -8.57
N LEU A 17 -20.34 -9.47 -7.50
CA LEU A 17 -19.08 -8.80 -7.17
C LEU A 17 -18.05 -9.84 -6.73
N TYR A 18 -17.02 -10.02 -7.54
CA TYR A 18 -15.80 -10.72 -7.18
C TYR A 18 -14.81 -9.75 -6.53
N ILE A 19 -14.12 -10.24 -5.49
CA ILE A 19 -13.05 -9.52 -4.82
C ILE A 19 -11.89 -10.49 -4.62
N SER A 20 -10.72 -10.18 -5.19
CA SER A 20 -9.55 -11.05 -5.12
C SER A 20 -9.02 -11.22 -3.69
N PRO A 21 -8.14 -12.22 -3.47
CA PRO A 21 -7.20 -12.21 -2.35
C PRO A 21 -6.45 -10.87 -2.30
N PRO A 22 -6.01 -10.43 -1.12
CA PRO A 22 -5.16 -9.25 -1.01
C PRO A 22 -3.79 -9.54 -1.64
N LEU A 23 -3.31 -8.63 -2.48
CA LEU A 23 -2.09 -8.79 -3.26
C LEU A 23 -1.03 -7.77 -2.83
N VAL A 24 0.21 -8.21 -2.66
CA VAL A 24 1.37 -7.35 -2.47
C VAL A 24 2.16 -7.33 -3.77
N ILE A 25 2.44 -6.13 -4.27
CA ILE A 25 3.26 -5.90 -5.46
C ILE A 25 4.40 -4.98 -5.10
N SER A 26 5.61 -5.33 -5.54
CA SER A 26 6.80 -4.50 -5.42
C SER A 26 7.39 -4.27 -6.81
N PHE A 27 7.70 -3.02 -7.12
CA PHE A 27 8.27 -2.57 -8.38
C PHE A 27 9.10 -1.30 -8.13
N ASP A 28 9.98 -0.96 -9.05
CA ASP A 28 10.83 0.24 -8.96
C ASP A 28 10.23 1.37 -9.81
N THR A 29 10.17 2.57 -9.23
CA THR A 29 9.67 3.78 -9.90
C THR A 29 10.74 4.81 -10.24
N GLN A 30 12.02 4.54 -10.01
CA GLN A 30 13.10 5.52 -10.24
C GLN A 30 13.13 6.10 -11.66
N LEU A 31 12.75 5.29 -12.66
CA LEU A 31 12.79 5.67 -14.07
C LEU A 31 11.40 5.72 -14.73
N VAL A 32 10.33 5.52 -13.97
CA VAL A 32 8.96 5.52 -14.51
C VAL A 32 8.11 6.59 -13.83
N SER A 33 7.54 7.47 -14.64
CA SER A 33 6.69 8.59 -14.20
C SER A 33 5.21 8.24 -14.16
N GLN A 34 4.82 7.14 -14.81
CA GLN A 34 3.45 6.65 -14.88
C GLN A 34 3.45 5.13 -14.76
N VAL A 35 2.44 4.59 -14.08
CA VAL A 35 2.24 3.16 -13.89
C VAL A 35 0.78 2.83 -14.19
N ASN A 36 0.56 2.00 -15.20
CA ASN A 36 -0.74 1.52 -15.63
C ASN A 36 -0.91 0.06 -15.20
N PHE A 37 -2.00 -0.23 -14.50
CA PHE A 37 -2.34 -1.60 -14.11
C PHE A 37 -3.10 -2.29 -15.23
N HIS A 38 -2.54 -3.39 -15.74
CA HIS A 38 -3.16 -4.25 -16.72
C HIS A 38 -3.53 -5.58 -16.07
N LEU A 39 -4.83 -5.89 -16.08
CA LEU A 39 -5.40 -7.09 -15.48
C LEU A 39 -5.80 -8.10 -16.56
N PRO A 40 -5.61 -9.41 -16.31
CA PRO A 40 -6.11 -10.44 -17.19
C PRO A 40 -7.65 -10.39 -17.24
N ARG A 41 -8.20 -11.09 -18.22
CA ARG A 41 -9.65 -11.25 -18.31
C ARG A 41 -10.18 -11.88 -17.02
N LEU A 42 -11.16 -11.21 -16.45
CA LEU A 42 -11.82 -11.57 -15.20
C LEU A 42 -13.31 -11.31 -15.37
N SER A 43 -14.03 -12.25 -15.96
CA SER A 43 -15.40 -12.06 -16.46
C SER A 43 -16.40 -13.08 -15.97
N ASN A 44 -15.92 -14.21 -15.45
CA ASN A 44 -16.73 -15.34 -15.01
C ASN A 44 -16.05 -16.08 -13.85
N GLU A 45 -16.73 -17.06 -13.28
CA GLU A 45 -16.22 -17.83 -12.13
C GLU A 45 -14.92 -18.58 -12.42
N ARG A 46 -14.74 -19.12 -13.63
CA ARG A 46 -13.50 -19.81 -14.01
C ARG A 46 -12.31 -18.83 -14.02
N ASP A 47 -12.51 -17.64 -14.58
CA ASP A 47 -11.47 -16.61 -14.58
C ASP A 47 -11.11 -16.19 -13.14
N ALA A 48 -12.12 -16.06 -12.28
CA ALA A 48 -11.95 -15.70 -10.86
C ALA A 48 -11.18 -16.76 -10.08
N THR A 49 -11.57 -18.04 -10.18
CA THR A 49 -10.85 -19.14 -9.53
C THR A 49 -9.40 -19.21 -10.00
N HIS A 50 -9.15 -19.05 -11.31
CA HIS A 50 -7.78 -19.02 -11.81
C HIS A 50 -6.98 -17.82 -11.26
N PHE A 51 -7.61 -16.66 -11.12
CA PHE A 51 -6.96 -15.48 -10.54
C PHE A 51 -6.68 -15.64 -9.04
N ASP A 52 -7.55 -16.33 -8.29
CA ASP A 52 -7.34 -16.63 -6.88
C ASP A 52 -6.13 -17.55 -6.66
N ASP A 53 -5.99 -18.58 -7.50
CA ASP A 53 -4.91 -19.56 -7.41
C ASP A 53 -3.57 -19.04 -7.93
N ALA A 54 -3.60 -18.26 -9.02
CA ALA A 54 -2.43 -17.75 -9.72
C ALA A 54 -2.66 -16.31 -10.21
N PRO A 55 -2.66 -15.33 -9.30
CA PRO A 55 -2.90 -13.93 -9.66
C PRO A 55 -1.81 -13.46 -10.61
N ARG A 56 -2.22 -12.75 -11.66
CA ARG A 56 -1.31 -12.09 -12.60
C ARG A 56 -1.73 -10.66 -12.79
N VAL A 57 -0.78 -9.75 -12.65
CA VAL A 57 -0.95 -8.32 -12.90
C VAL A 57 0.28 -7.86 -13.64
N GLU A 58 0.06 -7.16 -14.74
CA GLU A 58 1.12 -6.52 -15.52
C GLU A 58 1.07 -5.03 -15.22
N LEU A 59 2.25 -4.45 -14.97
CA LEU A 59 2.40 -3.01 -14.86
C LEU A 59 3.06 -2.50 -16.14
N LEU A 60 2.49 -1.46 -16.73
CA LEU A 60 3.02 -0.82 -17.93
C LEU A 60 3.38 0.63 -17.61
N ASP A 61 4.47 1.14 -18.17
CA ASP A 61 4.81 2.55 -18.04
C ASP A 61 4.02 3.45 -19.00
N GLY A 62 4.42 4.71 -19.13
CA GLY A 62 3.79 5.67 -20.06
C GLY A 62 3.97 5.32 -21.55
N ASP A 63 5.02 4.55 -21.88
CA ASP A 63 5.33 4.10 -23.23
C ASP A 63 4.78 2.70 -23.52
N SER A 64 3.92 2.18 -22.62
CA SER A 64 3.37 0.82 -22.66
C SER A 64 4.43 -0.28 -22.56
N MET A 65 5.58 0.01 -21.96
CA MET A 65 6.61 -0.99 -21.71
C MET A 65 6.36 -1.70 -20.37
N PRO A 66 6.58 -3.02 -20.28
CA PRO A 66 6.43 -3.75 -19.02
C PRO A 66 7.40 -3.28 -17.93
N ILE A 67 6.85 -2.97 -16.76
CA ILE A 67 7.59 -2.69 -15.54
C ILE A 67 7.82 -4.03 -14.80
N PRO A 68 9.07 -4.41 -14.49
CA PRO A 68 9.33 -5.61 -13.70
C PRO A 68 8.69 -5.53 -12.32
N VAL A 69 7.96 -6.59 -11.95
CA VAL A 69 7.28 -6.67 -10.65
C VAL A 69 7.57 -7.98 -9.94
N LYS A 70 7.51 -7.95 -8.61
CA LYS A 70 7.24 -9.16 -7.81
C LYS A 70 5.83 -9.05 -7.28
N LEU A 71 5.06 -10.13 -7.42
CA LEU A 71 3.67 -10.22 -6.98
C LEU A 71 3.55 -11.41 -6.04
N ASP A 72 2.83 -11.21 -4.95
CA ASP A 72 2.53 -12.27 -3.99
C ASP A 72 1.14 -12.08 -3.38
N ILE A 73 0.57 -13.16 -2.84
CA ILE A 73 -0.67 -13.10 -2.07
C ILE A 73 -0.32 -12.75 -0.62
N LEU A 74 -0.95 -11.70 -0.10
CA LEU A 74 -0.89 -11.37 1.30
C LEU A 74 -1.82 -12.31 2.09
N SER A 75 -1.23 -13.39 2.61
CA SER A 75 -1.94 -14.30 3.50
C SER A 75 -2.36 -13.56 4.78
N ILE A 76 -3.66 -13.36 4.96
CA ILE A 76 -4.22 -12.76 6.17
C ILE A 76 -4.28 -13.83 7.26
N THR A 77 -3.56 -13.58 8.35
CA THR A 77 -3.50 -14.48 9.51
C THR A 77 -4.46 -14.06 10.63
N SER A 78 -4.96 -12.83 10.57
CA SER A 78 -5.90 -12.29 11.54
C SER A 78 -7.28 -12.95 11.43
N THR A 79 -7.84 -13.37 12.56
CA THR A 79 -9.21 -13.88 12.67
C THR A 79 -10.23 -12.78 12.99
N ALA A 80 -9.82 -11.51 12.96
CA ALA A 80 -10.68 -10.37 13.27
C ALA A 80 -11.75 -10.15 12.18
N LYS A 81 -12.90 -9.54 12.57
CA LYS A 81 -13.98 -9.19 11.62
C LYS A 81 -13.56 -8.14 10.59
N ILE A 82 -12.60 -7.29 10.93
CA ILE A 82 -12.03 -6.27 10.06
C ILE A 82 -10.54 -6.57 9.95
N VAL A 83 -10.04 -6.69 8.72
CA VAL A 83 -8.63 -6.94 8.45
C VAL A 83 -7.87 -5.62 8.49
N ASP A 84 -6.87 -5.53 9.37
CA ASP A 84 -5.89 -4.45 9.35
C ASP A 84 -4.80 -4.80 8.32
N TYR A 85 -5.00 -4.29 7.11
CA TYR A 85 -4.12 -4.54 5.99
C TYR A 85 -2.74 -3.89 6.12
N GLU A 86 -2.63 -2.82 6.90
CA GLU A 86 -1.35 -2.15 7.15
C GLU A 86 -0.48 -3.04 8.02
N MET A 87 -1.03 -3.50 9.16
CA MET A 87 -0.35 -4.45 10.06
C MET A 87 0.03 -5.76 9.35
N GLU A 88 -0.87 -6.33 8.54
CA GLU A 88 -0.55 -7.57 7.82
C GLU A 88 0.52 -7.36 6.74
N THR A 89 0.53 -6.21 6.06
CA THR A 89 1.59 -5.86 5.09
C THR A 89 2.93 -5.63 5.78
N GLU A 90 2.93 -5.01 6.97
CA GLU A 90 4.14 -4.85 7.79
C GLU A 90 4.71 -6.21 8.19
N ARG A 91 3.87 -7.11 8.72
CA ARG A 91 4.25 -8.49 9.06
C ARG A 91 4.81 -9.23 7.86
N TYR A 92 4.15 -9.09 6.70
CA TYR A 92 4.61 -9.66 5.43
C TYR A 92 6.01 -9.16 5.07
N ASN A 93 6.26 -7.84 5.13
CA ASN A 93 7.55 -7.23 4.82
C ASN A 93 8.65 -7.63 5.81
N LYS A 94 8.35 -7.70 7.11
CA LYS A 94 9.28 -8.18 8.16
C LYS A 94 9.66 -9.65 7.97
N ALA A 95 8.78 -10.45 7.39
CA ALA A 95 9.03 -11.85 7.10
C ALA A 95 9.89 -12.09 5.84
N ALA A 96 10.32 -11.03 5.14
CA ALA A 96 11.16 -11.11 3.93
C ALA A 96 10.60 -12.08 2.86
N LYS A 97 9.28 -12.03 2.64
CA LYS A 97 8.58 -12.78 1.60
C LYS A 97 8.89 -12.28 0.19
N HIS A 98 8.34 -12.95 -0.82
CA HIS A 98 8.76 -12.78 -2.22
C HIS A 98 8.68 -11.33 -2.73
N ALA A 99 7.57 -10.65 -2.48
CA ALA A 99 7.34 -9.25 -2.85
C ALA A 99 7.67 -8.27 -1.71
N SER A 100 8.39 -8.71 -0.67
CA SER A 100 8.77 -7.84 0.44
C SER A 100 9.84 -6.85 0.02
N LEU A 101 9.78 -5.67 0.62
CA LEU A 101 10.83 -4.67 0.54
C LEU A 101 11.31 -4.35 1.97
N PRO A 102 12.27 -5.13 2.51
CA PRO A 102 12.70 -5.03 3.90
C PRO A 102 13.20 -3.63 4.31
N GLN A 103 13.80 -2.90 3.36
CA GLN A 103 14.21 -1.51 3.57
C GLN A 103 13.06 -0.56 3.93
N PHE A 104 11.83 -0.88 3.51
CA PHE A 104 10.63 -0.15 3.92
C PHE A 104 9.96 -0.74 5.18
N ALA A 105 10.41 -1.91 5.66
CA ALA A 105 9.93 -2.53 6.89
C ALA A 105 10.56 -1.93 8.15
N THR A 106 11.80 -1.43 8.04
CA THR A 106 12.58 -0.89 9.17
C THR A 106 12.42 0.63 9.34
N MET A 107 11.94 1.36 8.33
CA MET A 107 11.76 2.82 8.40
C MET A 107 10.66 3.28 9.37
N MET A 108 9.96 2.37 10.06
CA MET A 108 8.99 2.73 11.11
C MET A 108 9.60 2.77 12.53
N ALA A 109 10.91 2.50 12.69
CA ALA A 109 11.52 2.39 14.01
C ALA A 109 12.55 3.49 14.36
N ASP A 110 13.00 4.32 13.42
CA ASP A 110 13.99 5.36 13.74
C ASP A 110 13.91 6.57 12.80
N ASP A 111 12.90 7.41 13.03
CA ASP A 111 12.65 8.64 12.25
C ASP A 111 13.56 9.82 12.67
N SER A 112 14.50 9.57 13.60
CA SER A 112 15.49 10.57 14.02
C SER A 112 16.42 10.99 12.86
N SER A 113 16.63 10.12 11.86
CA SER A 113 17.50 10.44 10.72
C SER A 113 16.80 11.18 9.57
N LEU A 114 15.47 11.07 9.43
CA LEU A 114 14.73 11.79 8.38
C LEU A 114 14.45 13.26 8.74
N LEU A 115 14.55 13.62 10.03
CA LEU A 115 14.41 15.00 10.51
C LEU A 115 15.75 15.77 10.57
N SER A 116 16.88 15.10 10.33
CA SER A 116 18.22 15.70 10.39
C SER A 116 18.79 16.11 9.03
N GLY A 117 18.08 15.80 7.93
CA GLY A 117 18.50 16.15 6.57
C GLY A 117 17.78 17.39 6.06
N VAL A 118 18.39 18.55 6.21
CA VAL A 118 17.91 19.80 5.61
C VAL A 118 18.11 19.74 4.09
N SER A 119 16.98 19.66 3.37
CA SER A 119 16.65 20.29 2.06
C SER A 119 17.37 19.86 0.78
N GLU A 120 16.63 19.18 -0.12
CA GLU A 120 16.73 19.27 -1.58
C GLU A 120 15.42 18.72 -2.20
N LEU A 121 14.30 19.46 -2.17
CA LEU A 121 13.14 19.36 -3.11
C LEU A 121 11.98 20.19 -2.57
N ASP A 122 12.04 21.49 -2.85
CA ASP A 122 11.08 22.52 -2.45
C ASP A 122 9.80 22.48 -3.32
N ARG A 123 9.19 21.29 -3.43
CA ARG A 123 7.83 21.06 -3.93
C ARG A 123 7.38 19.64 -3.57
N VAL A 124 6.82 19.52 -2.37
CA VAL A 124 6.03 18.35 -1.99
C VAL A 124 4.75 18.34 -2.85
N PRO A 125 4.49 17.30 -3.67
CA PRO A 125 3.22 17.19 -4.39
C PRO A 125 2.05 17.26 -3.40
N PRO A 126 0.91 17.90 -3.75
CA PRO A 126 -0.20 18.08 -2.80
C PRO A 126 -0.73 16.74 -2.24
N GLN A 127 -0.66 15.66 -3.02
CA GLN A 127 -1.01 14.31 -2.57
C GLN A 127 -0.10 13.82 -1.43
N SER A 128 1.19 14.14 -1.48
CA SER A 128 2.16 13.77 -0.45
C SER A 128 1.93 14.56 0.84
N GLN A 129 1.51 15.83 0.75
CA GLN A 129 1.09 16.60 1.93
C GLN A 129 -0.15 15.99 2.60
N THR A 130 -1.16 15.59 1.81
CA THR A 130 -2.36 14.92 2.35
C THR A 130 -2.04 13.58 3.00
N LEU A 131 -1.11 12.80 2.43
CA LEU A 131 -0.68 11.53 3.00
C LEU A 131 0.13 11.75 4.29
N THR A 132 0.98 12.77 4.34
CA THR A 132 1.70 13.16 5.56
C THR A 132 0.76 13.59 6.67
N GLU A 133 -0.24 14.42 6.36
CA GLU A 133 -1.24 14.85 7.35
C GLU A 133 -2.08 13.68 7.86
N GLN A 134 -2.51 12.76 6.98
CA GLN A 134 -3.23 11.55 7.36
C GLN A 134 -2.40 10.66 8.30
N ARG A 135 -1.10 10.51 8.02
CA ARG A 135 -0.18 9.77 8.89
C ARG A 135 -0.01 10.45 10.24
N LEU A 136 0.20 11.76 10.28
CA LEU A 136 0.30 12.52 11.53
C LEU A 136 -0.97 12.36 12.38
N LYS A 137 -2.15 12.43 11.76
CA LYS A 137 -3.43 12.17 12.44
C LYS A 137 -3.50 10.76 13.02
N TYR A 138 -3.08 9.75 12.25
CA TYR A 138 -3.04 8.37 12.70
C TYR A 138 -2.10 8.18 13.90
N TRP A 139 -0.87 8.67 13.82
CA TRP A 139 0.10 8.59 14.92
C TRP A 139 -0.39 9.30 16.19
N PHE A 140 -0.98 10.48 16.03
CA PHE A 140 -1.56 11.22 17.15
C PHE A 140 -2.73 10.46 17.80
N GLN A 141 -3.55 9.75 17.02
CA GLN A 141 -4.64 8.94 17.53
C GLN A 141 -4.19 7.65 18.23
N GLN A 142 -3.02 7.10 17.89
CA GLN A 142 -2.47 5.90 18.51
C GLN A 142 -1.65 6.19 19.78
N ALA A 143 -1.06 7.38 19.88
CA ALA A 143 -0.29 7.80 21.04
C ALA A 143 -1.14 7.82 22.33
N ASP A 144 -0.51 7.61 23.49
CA ASP A 144 -1.16 7.80 24.79
C ASP A 144 -1.39 9.29 25.09
N ALA A 145 -2.19 9.59 26.13
CA ALA A 145 -2.61 10.94 26.45
C ALA A 145 -1.43 11.90 26.77
N GLN A 146 -0.38 11.40 27.43
CA GLN A 146 0.78 12.21 27.75
C GLN A 146 1.57 12.55 26.48
N THR A 147 1.76 11.56 25.62
CA THR A 147 2.47 11.73 24.34
C THR A 147 1.73 12.72 23.42
N ARG A 148 0.40 12.66 23.35
CA ARG A 148 -0.41 13.64 22.60
C ARG A 148 -0.23 15.06 23.14
N SER A 149 -0.27 15.22 24.46
CA SER A 149 -0.11 16.53 25.10
C SER A 149 1.27 17.13 24.80
N ASN A 150 2.32 16.31 24.88
CA ASN A 150 3.69 16.75 24.59
C ASN A 150 3.84 17.15 23.11
N PHE A 151 3.21 16.41 22.21
CA PHE A 151 3.23 16.71 20.77
C PHE A 151 2.57 18.06 20.45
N LEU A 152 1.39 18.35 21.02
CA LEU A 152 0.71 19.64 20.81
C LEU A 152 1.55 20.81 21.34
N GLN A 153 2.14 20.66 22.53
CA GLN A 153 3.02 21.69 23.10
C GLN A 153 4.28 21.94 22.27
N TRP A 154 4.80 20.91 21.60
CA TRP A 154 5.92 21.06 20.68
C TRP A 154 5.50 21.77 19.40
N ALA A 155 4.33 21.43 18.85
CA ALA A 155 3.81 22.00 17.61
C ALA A 155 3.53 23.52 17.75
N GLU A 156 2.98 23.94 18.89
CA GLU A 156 2.74 25.37 19.20
C GLU A 156 4.03 26.21 19.27
N LYS A 157 5.19 25.57 19.52
CA LYS A 157 6.49 26.23 19.62
C LYS A 157 7.24 26.29 18.29
N GLN A 158 6.70 25.68 17.23
CA GLN A 158 7.33 25.75 15.92
C GLN A 158 7.08 27.13 15.30
N PRO A 159 8.09 27.77 14.71
CA PRO A 159 7.89 29.02 13.98
C PRO A 159 6.95 28.79 12.77
N PRO A 160 6.16 29.79 12.37
CA PRO A 160 5.40 29.69 11.13
C PRO A 160 6.34 29.48 9.95
N SER A 161 5.94 28.60 9.02
CA SER A 161 6.64 28.38 7.74
C SER A 161 6.43 29.53 6.77
#